data_AF-A0A937ZAC0-F1
#
_entry.id   AF-A0A937ZAC0-F1
#
_cell.length_a   1.000
_cell.length_b   1.000
_cell.length_c   1.000
_cell.angle_alpha   90.00
_cell.angle_beta   90.00
_cell.angle_gamma   90.00
#
_symmetry.space_group_name_H-M   'P 1'
#
loop_
_entity.id
_entity.type
_entity.pdbx_description
1 polymer ?
#
loop_
_entity_poly.entity_id
_entity_poly.type
_entity_poly.pdbx_seq_one_letter_code
_entity_poly.pdbx_strand_id
1 'polypeptide(L)'
;MTRLDRRSFVGLLTLLAALPAQAASSASLTYMEQAAKDLLHANRQGTVASFRRAIVRHADLENIATYSLGQYKKKLKEAQRDRYYDGVATFMARYFADQSREYRVAKYELGEPRVE
;
A
#
# COMPACT_ATOMS: atom_id res chain seq x y z
N MET A 1 -20.01 6.29 -63.24
CA MET A 1 -19.94 7.61 -62.59
C MET A 1 -21.31 7.90 -61.99
N THR A 2 -21.40 8.32 -60.73
CA THR A 2 -22.59 8.45 -59.82
C THR A 2 -22.93 7.20 -58.98
N ARG A 3 -23.15 7.23 -57.66
CA ARG A 3 -22.88 8.19 -56.56
C ARG A 3 -22.76 7.32 -55.29
N LEU A 4 -21.64 7.34 -54.57
CA LEU A 4 -21.53 6.69 -53.25
C LEU A 4 -22.29 7.56 -52.23
N ASP A 5 -23.33 6.99 -51.62
CA ASP A 5 -24.17 7.69 -50.65
C ASP A 5 -23.39 8.09 -49.39
N ARG A 6 -23.47 9.38 -49.03
CA ARG A 6 -22.84 10.01 -47.85
C ARG A 6 -23.42 9.53 -46.50
N ARG A 7 -24.12 8.39 -46.47
CA ARG A 7 -24.92 7.93 -45.33
C ARG A 7 -24.33 6.72 -44.60
N SER A 8 -23.30 6.07 -45.13
CA SER A 8 -22.77 4.84 -44.53
C SER A 8 -21.61 5.05 -43.54
N PHE A 9 -21.19 6.30 -43.29
CA PHE A 9 -20.01 6.59 -42.45
C PHE A 9 -20.31 6.87 -40.97
N VAL A 10 -21.57 6.91 -40.55
CA VAL A 10 -21.94 7.31 -39.17
C VAL A 10 -21.98 6.14 -38.20
N GLY A 11 -22.05 4.88 -38.68
CA GLY A 11 -22.20 3.71 -37.82
C GLY A 11 -20.93 3.18 -37.15
N LEU A 12 -19.73 3.58 -37.62
CA LEU A 12 -18.47 3.00 -37.15
C LEU A 12 -17.78 3.82 -36.05
N LEU A 13 -18.23 5.04 -35.77
CA LEU A 13 -17.59 5.93 -34.79
C LEU A 13 -18.11 5.75 -33.34
N THR A 14 -19.24 5.08 -33.15
CA THR A 14 -19.89 4.95 -31.82
C THR A 14 -19.37 3.77 -30.99
N LEU A 15 -18.59 2.85 -31.56
CA LEU A 15 -18.04 1.69 -30.85
C LEU A 15 -16.74 1.97 -30.06
N LEU A 16 -16.11 3.14 -30.23
CA LEU A 16 -14.90 3.52 -29.48
C LEU A 16 -15.18 4.32 -28.20
N ALA A 17 -16.41 4.73 -27.94
CA ALA A 17 -16.77 5.56 -26.79
C ALA A 17 -17.09 4.76 -25.50
N ALA A 18 -17.04 3.42 -25.56
CA ALA A 18 -17.39 2.53 -24.45
C ALA A 18 -16.18 1.81 -23.82
N LEU A 19 -14.95 2.29 -24.06
CA LEU A 19 -13.85 1.87 -23.20
C LEU A 19 -14.08 2.51 -21.84
N PRO A 20 -14.25 1.72 -20.75
CA PRO A 20 -14.30 2.30 -19.42
C PRO A 20 -13.02 3.13 -19.27
N ALA A 21 -13.16 4.41 -18.96
CA ALA A 21 -12.02 5.22 -18.57
C ALA A 21 -11.39 4.51 -17.36
N GLN A 22 -10.28 3.80 -17.55
CA GLN A 22 -9.44 3.38 -16.44
C GLN A 22 -9.02 4.69 -15.77
N ALA A 23 -9.67 5.02 -14.66
CA ALA A 23 -9.18 6.07 -13.78
C ALA A 23 -7.73 5.70 -13.48
N ALA A 24 -6.79 6.53 -13.95
CA ALA A 24 -5.38 6.29 -13.74
C ALA A 24 -5.16 6.10 -12.24
N SER A 25 -4.62 4.95 -11.82
CA SER A 25 -4.34 4.72 -10.41
C SER A 25 -3.43 5.84 -9.93
N SER A 26 -3.83 6.56 -8.88
CA SER A 26 -2.95 7.57 -8.29
C SER A 26 -1.63 6.92 -7.88
N ALA A 27 -0.53 7.68 -7.89
CA ALA A 27 0.76 7.17 -7.43
C ALA A 27 0.67 6.59 -5.99
N SER A 28 -0.20 7.15 -5.15
CA SER A 28 -0.51 6.64 -3.82
C SER A 28 -1.15 5.25 -3.85
N LEU A 29 -2.12 4.99 -4.74
CA LEU A 29 -2.71 3.65 -4.89
C LEU A 29 -1.68 2.64 -5.37
N THR A 30 -0.87 2.98 -6.37
CA THR A 30 0.20 2.09 -6.85
C THR A 30 1.17 1.73 -5.74
N TYR A 31 1.55 2.72 -4.92
CA TYR A 31 2.40 2.48 -3.76
C TYR A 31 1.73 1.59 -2.70
N MET A 32 0.47 1.87 -2.35
CA MET A 32 -0.29 1.08 -1.39
C MET A 32 -0.50 -0.36 -1.86
N GLU A 33 -0.65 -0.57 -3.17
CA GLU A 33 -0.70 -1.92 -3.75
C GLU A 33 0.60 -2.67 -3.53
N GLN A 34 1.75 -2.02 -3.71
CA GLN A 34 3.04 -2.65 -3.42
C GLN A 34 3.20 -2.97 -1.93
N ALA A 35 2.83 -2.04 -1.05
CA ALA A 35 2.88 -2.26 0.39
C ALA A 35 1.97 -3.43 0.82
N ALA A 36 0.75 -3.49 0.28
CA ALA A 36 -0.20 -4.56 0.57
C ALA A 36 0.28 -5.92 0.05
N LYS A 37 0.90 -5.97 -1.14
CA LYS A 37 1.55 -7.18 -1.68
C LYS A 37 2.65 -7.69 -0.76
N ASP A 38 3.55 -6.81 -0.33
CA ASP A 38 4.69 -7.17 0.53
C ASP A 38 4.21 -7.64 1.91
N LEU A 39 3.16 -7.01 2.48
CA LEU A 39 2.54 -7.42 3.74
C LEU A 39 1.78 -8.75 3.64
N LEU A 40 1.01 -8.98 2.57
CA LEU A 40 0.32 -10.25 2.35
C LEU A 40 1.33 -11.39 2.17
N HIS A 41 2.41 -11.14 1.44
CA HIS A 41 3.52 -12.09 1.32
C HIS A 41 4.17 -12.38 2.68
N ALA A 42 4.40 -11.36 3.49
CA ALA A 42 4.92 -11.53 4.85
C ALA A 42 3.98 -12.36 5.74
N ASN A 43 2.66 -12.15 5.66
CA ASN A 43 1.64 -12.93 6.39
C ASN A 43 1.63 -14.40 5.98
N ARG A 44 1.74 -14.70 4.68
CA ARG A 44 1.85 -16.09 4.18
C ARG A 44 3.08 -16.81 4.73
N GLN A 45 4.18 -16.09 4.92
CA GLN A 45 5.40 -16.65 5.53
C GLN A 45 5.28 -16.77 7.05
N GLY A 46 4.61 -15.82 7.71
CA GLY A 46 4.35 -15.86 9.16
C GLY A 46 5.59 -15.70 10.04
N THR A 47 6.66 -15.10 9.51
CA THR A 47 7.93 -14.95 10.24
C THR A 47 8.20 -13.52 10.66
N VAL A 48 8.92 -13.33 11.77
CA VAL A 48 9.37 -12.01 12.22
C VAL A 48 10.22 -11.33 11.13
N ALA A 49 11.10 -12.08 10.47
CA ALA A 49 11.99 -11.52 9.44
C ALA A 49 11.23 -11.01 8.21
N SER A 50 10.19 -11.74 7.76
CA SER A 50 9.37 -11.34 6.62
C SER A 50 8.57 -10.08 6.90
N PHE A 51 7.94 -10.00 8.07
CA PHE A 51 7.23 -8.79 8.49
C PHE A 51 8.17 -7.60 8.70
N ARG A 52 9.32 -7.81 9.35
CA ARG A 52 10.29 -6.72 9.58
C ARG A 52 10.75 -6.11 8.26
N ARG A 53 10.98 -6.93 7.22
CA ARG A 53 11.35 -6.44 5.88
C ARG A 53 10.27 -5.54 5.28
N ALA A 54 9.01 -5.94 5.35
CA ALA A 54 7.89 -5.14 4.85
C ALA A 54 7.72 -3.83 5.65
N ILE A 55 7.81 -3.90 6.98
CA ILE A 55 7.71 -2.73 7.88
C ILE A 55 8.80 -1.71 7.57
N VAL A 56 10.08 -2.12 7.56
CA VAL A 56 11.20 -1.19 7.31
C VAL A 56 11.12 -0.56 5.92
N ARG A 57 10.53 -1.25 4.94
CA ARG A 57 10.37 -0.73 3.58
C ARG A 57 9.25 0.30 3.45
N HIS A 58 8.14 0.12 4.19
CA HIS A 58 6.91 0.85 3.91
C HIS A 58 6.43 1.78 5.03
N ALA A 59 6.85 1.55 6.27
CA ALA A 59 6.40 2.34 7.42
C ALA A 59 7.32 3.53 7.67
N ASP A 60 6.71 4.69 7.98
CA ASP A 60 7.42 5.83 8.58
C ASP A 60 7.72 5.53 10.05
N LEU A 61 8.76 4.72 10.26
CA LEU A 61 9.14 4.22 11.58
C LEU A 61 9.52 5.33 12.54
N GLU A 62 10.21 6.37 12.06
CA GLU A 62 10.60 7.49 12.90
C GLU A 62 9.37 8.21 13.46
N ASN A 63 8.41 8.55 12.60
CA ASN A 63 7.21 9.25 13.02
C ASN A 63 6.34 8.38 13.93
N ILE A 64 6.12 7.11 13.57
CA ILE A 64 5.37 6.14 14.40
C ILE A 64 6.02 6.01 15.79
N ALA A 65 7.34 5.78 15.84
CA ALA A 65 8.07 5.57 17.08
C ALA A 65 8.06 6.83 17.95
N THR A 66 8.25 8.01 17.36
CA THR A 66 8.24 9.30 18.05
C THR A 66 6.85 9.68 18.55
N TYR A 67 5.81 9.44 17.73
CA TYR A 67 4.41 9.61 18.13
C TYR A 67 4.08 8.71 19.34
N SER A 68 4.48 7.44 19.27
CA SER A 68 4.26 6.45 20.34
C SER A 68 4.91 6.83 21.68
N LEU A 69 5.98 7.64 21.67
CA LEU A 69 6.60 8.15 22.91
C LEU A 69 5.77 9.24 23.60
N GLY A 70 4.89 9.94 22.88
CA GLY A 70 4.11 11.06 23.40
C GLY A 70 4.98 12.08 24.14
N GLN A 71 4.64 12.35 25.41
CA GLN A 71 5.37 13.30 26.26
C GLN A 71 6.84 12.91 26.51
N TYR A 72 7.21 11.64 26.36
CA TYR A 72 8.55 11.15 26.61
C TYR A 72 9.50 11.38 25.44
N LYS A 73 9.02 11.85 24.27
CA LYS A 73 9.87 12.10 23.09
C LYS A 73 11.07 13.00 23.39
N LYS A 74 10.89 13.99 24.26
CA LYS A 74 11.95 14.93 24.68
C LYS A 74 13.05 14.28 25.52
N LYS A 75 12.81 13.08 26.06
CA LYS A 75 13.79 12.31 26.85
C LYS A 75 14.60 11.33 26.00
N LEU A 76 14.22 11.10 24.75
CA LEU A 76 14.98 10.24 23.84
C LEU A 76 16.23 11.00 23.38
N LYS A 77 17.40 10.51 23.80
CA LYS A 77 18.68 11.09 23.35
C LYS A 77 18.88 10.76 21.87
N GLU A 78 19.48 11.68 21.12
CA GLU A 78 19.75 11.47 19.69
C GLU A 78 20.54 10.19 19.42
N ALA A 79 21.57 9.93 20.23
CA ALA A 79 22.37 8.69 20.15
C ALA A 79 21.59 7.39 20.40
N GLN A 80 20.34 7.46 20.86
CA GLN A 80 19.48 6.29 21.12
C GLN A 80 18.39 6.11 20.05
N ARG A 81 18.21 7.08 19.13
CA ARG A 81 17.08 7.09 18.18
C ARG A 81 17.08 5.87 17.27
N ASP A 82 18.18 5.60 16.58
CA ASP A 82 18.27 4.48 15.64
C ASP A 82 17.96 3.15 16.31
N ARG A 83 18.54 2.92 17.50
CA ARG A 83 18.29 1.71 18.30
C ARG A 83 16.83 1.62 18.75
N TYR A 84 16.23 2.75 19.11
CA TYR A 84 14.82 2.79 19.52
C TYR A 84 13.89 2.50 18.34
N TYR A 85 14.10 3.15 17.19
CA TYR A 85 13.30 2.94 15.97
C TYR A 85 13.43 1.49 15.46
N ASP A 86 14.63 0.91 15.50
CA ASP A 86 14.85 -0.51 15.18
C ASP A 86 14.11 -1.45 16.15
N GLY A 87 14.11 -1.10 17.44
CA GLY A 87 13.34 -1.79 18.46
C GLY A 87 11.83 -1.78 18.17
N VAL A 88 11.29 -0.64 17.74
CA VAL A 88 9.88 -0.50 17.34
C VAL A 88 9.55 -1.37 16.13
N ALA A 89 10.39 -1.36 15.09
CA ALA A 89 10.22 -2.23 13.93
C ALA A 89 10.22 -3.73 14.32
N THR A 90 11.14 -4.12 15.21
CA THR A 90 11.26 -5.50 15.70
C THR A 90 10.04 -5.90 16.55
N PHE A 91 9.55 -5.00 17.40
CA PHE A 91 8.33 -5.21 18.18
C PHE A 91 7.12 -5.43 17.27
N MET A 92 6.88 -4.53 16.31
CA MET A 92 5.77 -4.65 15.34
C MET A 92 5.86 -5.95 14.55
N ALA A 93 7.07 -6.32 14.09
CA ALA A 93 7.27 -7.54 13.32
C ALA A 93 6.98 -8.82 14.12
N ARG A 94 7.37 -8.85 15.40
CA ARG A 94 7.03 -9.96 16.32
C ARG A 94 5.53 -10.06 16.52
N TYR A 95 4.91 -8.93 16.83
CA TYR A 95 3.46 -8.87 17.01
C TYR A 95 2.71 -9.38 15.78
N PHE A 96 3.06 -8.92 14.57
CA PHE A 96 2.42 -9.41 13.35
C PHE A 96 2.70 -10.88 13.05
N ALA A 97 3.90 -11.38 13.34
CA ALA A 97 4.20 -12.81 13.19
C ALA A 97 3.33 -13.66 14.11
N ASP A 98 3.17 -13.24 15.37
CA ASP A 98 2.32 -13.94 16.34
C ASP A 98 0.85 -13.88 15.91
N GLN A 99 0.34 -12.70 15.55
CA GLN A 99 -1.05 -12.54 15.10
C GLN A 99 -1.35 -13.28 13.79
N SER A 100 -0.38 -13.43 12.89
CA SER A 100 -0.57 -14.13 11.62
C SER A 100 -0.88 -15.63 11.76
N ARG A 101 -0.57 -16.22 12.93
CA ARG A 101 -0.88 -17.62 13.24
C ARG A 101 -2.35 -17.80 13.57
N GLU A 102 -2.92 -16.85 14.29
CA GLU A 102 -4.33 -16.82 14.66
C GLU A 102 -5.21 -16.29 13.53
N TYR A 103 -4.73 -15.26 12.81
CA TYR A 103 -5.47 -14.56 11.78
C TYR A 103 -4.77 -14.66 10.43
N ARG A 104 -5.13 -15.68 9.65
CA ARG A 104 -4.66 -15.81 8.26
C ARG A 104 -5.39 -14.84 7.34
N VAL A 105 -4.62 -14.07 6.58
CA VAL A 105 -5.15 -13.11 5.61
C VAL A 105 -5.14 -13.73 4.22
N ALA A 106 -6.31 -13.87 3.61
CA ALA A 106 -6.44 -14.47 2.27
C ALA A 106 -6.12 -13.48 1.14
N LYS A 107 -6.62 -12.24 1.27
CA LYS A 107 -6.51 -11.17 0.28
C LYS A 107 -6.48 -9.80 0.94
N TYR A 108 -6.04 -8.79 0.17
CA TYR A 108 -6.21 -7.38 0.48
C TYR A 108 -7.12 -6.74 -0.56
N GLU A 109 -7.81 -5.68 -0.16
CA GLU A 109 -8.59 -4.80 -1.05
C GLU A 109 -8.20 -3.36 -0.72
N LEU A 110 -7.98 -2.54 -1.74
CA LEU A 110 -7.69 -1.12 -1.56
C LEU A 110 -8.96 -0.33 -1.80
N GLY A 111 -9.25 0.62 -0.90
CA GLY A 111 -10.36 1.55 -1.07
C GLY A 111 -10.08 2.59 -2.17
N GLU A 112 -11.11 3.34 -2.52
CA GLU A 112 -10.98 4.45 -3.47
C GLU A 112 -10.16 5.60 -2.85
N PRO A 113 -9.25 6.23 -3.62
CA PRO A 113 -8.46 7.33 -3.14
C PRO A 113 -9.35 8.56 -2.98
N ARG A 114 -9.38 9.11 -1.77
CA ARG A 114 -10.04 10.38 -1.47
C ARG A 114 -9.00 11.39 -1.00
N VAL A 115 -9.10 12.60 -1.52
CA VAL A 115 -8.35 13.76 -1.02
C VAL A 115 -9.37 14.56 -0.23
N GLU A 116 -9.20 14.60 1.09
CA GLU A 116 -9.96 15.52 1.96
C GLU A 116 -9.35 16.92 1.93
#